data_AF-A0A2V5P999-F1
#
_entry.id   AF-A0A2V5P999-F1
#
_cell.length_a   1.000
_cell.length_b   1.000
_cell.length_c   1.000
_cell.angle_alpha   90.00
_cell.angle_beta   90.00
_cell.angle_gamma   90.00
#
_symmetry.space_group_name_H-M   'P 1'
#
loop_
_entity.id
_entity.type
_entity.pdbx_description
1 polymer ?
#
loop_
_entity_poly.entity_id
_entity_poly.type
_entity_poly.pdbx_seq_one_letter_code
_entity_poly.pdbx_strand_id
1 'polypeptide(L)'
;RLPITKLSCETKTTLFQREARVLEEVADSRGERHPRTLGGASWVRKPDARSGRLSVPLPVTPQTDTLLLEIDNGDNPALDLDKFQVSLPVSRLLFKAPPGATLELCYGNARAVAPSYDLGLVAPQMLAAAKSDATLTDADPAGPAAGRPSSVFFGVLALVVAVLVLVIMRLLPKPANPG
;
A
#
# COMPACT_ATOMS: atom_id res chain seq x y z
N ARG A 1 6.34 -1.01 6.25
CA ARG A 1 5.57 -0.26 7.28
C ARG A 1 4.18 -0.83 7.33
N LEU A 2 3.69 -1.28 8.48
CA LEU A 2 2.32 -1.81 8.59
C LEU A 2 1.35 -0.64 8.72
N PRO A 3 0.29 -0.55 7.89
CA PRO A 3 -0.68 0.54 7.93
C PRO A 3 -1.68 0.36 9.09
N ILE A 4 -1.19 0.30 10.33
CA ILE A 4 -2.06 0.14 11.49
C ILE A 4 -2.85 1.44 11.70
N THR A 5 -4.17 1.32 11.82
CA THR A 5 -5.08 2.47 11.97
C THR A 5 -5.75 2.53 13.34
N LYS A 6 -5.66 1.45 14.13
CA LYS A 6 -6.28 1.38 15.45
C LYS A 6 -5.59 0.37 16.35
N LEU A 7 -5.48 0.69 17.63
CA LEU A 7 -5.12 -0.24 18.70
C LEU A 7 -6.29 -0.38 19.66
N SER A 8 -6.58 -1.60 20.10
CA SER A 8 -7.60 -1.86 21.12
C SER A 8 -7.12 -2.90 22.12
N CYS A 9 -7.57 -2.75 23.36
CA CYS A 9 -7.38 -3.73 24.43
C CYS A 9 -8.61 -3.72 25.33
N GLU A 10 -8.71 -4.68 26.24
CA GLU A 10 -9.79 -4.79 27.21
C GLU A 10 -9.23 -4.75 28.63
N THR A 11 -10.10 -4.46 29.60
CA THR A 11 -9.80 -4.54 31.03
C THR A 11 -11.00 -5.08 31.79
N LYS A 12 -10.73 -5.80 32.88
CA LYS A 12 -11.76 -6.31 33.79
C LYS A 12 -12.20 -5.27 34.83
N THR A 13 -11.38 -4.25 35.09
CA THR A 13 -11.67 -3.17 36.05
C THR A 13 -12.98 -2.46 35.69
N THR A 14 -13.90 -2.35 36.64
CA THR A 14 -15.31 -1.97 36.40
C THR A 14 -15.61 -0.47 36.52
N LEU A 15 -14.72 0.30 37.15
CA LEU A 15 -14.87 1.74 37.34
C LEU A 15 -13.52 2.43 37.24
N PHE A 16 -13.35 3.31 36.25
CA PHE A 16 -12.15 4.13 36.10
C PHE A 16 -12.36 5.26 35.08
N GLN A 17 -11.44 6.21 35.11
CA GLN A 17 -11.21 7.19 34.04
C GLN A 17 -9.69 7.34 33.86
N ARG A 18 -9.22 7.20 32.62
CA ARG A 18 -7.80 7.27 32.25
C ARG A 18 -7.63 7.99 30.92
N GLU A 19 -6.48 8.60 30.73
CA GLU A 19 -6.02 9.02 29.41
C GLU A 19 -5.03 7.99 28.88
N ALA A 20 -5.26 7.52 27.65
CA ALA A 20 -4.38 6.56 26.99
C ALA A 20 -3.74 7.20 25.75
N ARG A 21 -2.45 6.94 25.55
CA ARG A 21 -1.68 7.39 24.39
C ARG A 21 -0.94 6.20 23.79
N VAL A 22 -0.92 6.15 22.47
CA VAL A 22 -0.08 5.20 21.73
C VAL A 22 1.08 5.98 21.16
N LEU A 23 2.29 5.49 21.41
CA LEU A 23 3.55 6.10 20.98
C LEU A 23 4.41 5.08 20.24
N GLU A 24 5.42 5.60 19.55
CA GLU A 24 6.55 4.83 19.03
C GLU A 24 7.85 5.54 19.39
N GLU A 25 8.97 4.80 19.51
CA GLU A 25 10.30 5.39 19.62
C GLU A 25 10.91 5.55 18.23
N VAL A 26 11.11 6.79 17.78
CA VAL A 26 11.74 7.05 16.48
C VAL A 26 13.14 7.58 16.70
N ALA A 27 14.11 7.06 15.95
CA ALA A 27 15.47 7.59 15.93
C ALA A 27 15.54 8.82 15.02
N ASP A 28 16.18 9.88 15.51
CA ASP A 28 16.47 11.07 14.71
C ASP A 28 17.70 10.84 13.78
N SER A 29 18.09 11.87 13.04
CA SER A 29 19.27 11.83 12.17
C SER A 29 20.61 11.57 12.89
N ARG A 30 20.64 11.73 14.22
CA ARG A 30 21.81 11.52 15.09
C ARG A 30 21.75 10.17 15.81
N GLY A 31 20.66 9.41 15.63
CA GLY A 31 20.44 8.11 16.27
C GLY A 31 19.80 8.20 17.67
N GLU A 32 19.45 9.39 18.15
CA GLU A 32 18.75 9.55 19.42
C GLU A 32 17.28 9.18 19.28
N ARG A 33 16.76 8.38 20.21
CA ARG A 33 15.37 7.94 20.20
C ARG A 33 14.49 8.94 20.95
N HIS A 34 13.43 9.37 20.30
CA HIS A 34 12.43 10.24 20.90
C HIS A 34 11.02 9.62 20.78
N PRO A 35 10.17 9.77 21.82
CA PRO A 35 8.79 9.31 21.74
C PRO A 35 8.03 10.16 20.73
N ARG A 36 7.29 9.48 19.84
CA ARG A 36 6.40 10.09 18.87
C ARG A 36 5.00 9.56 19.08
N THR A 37 4.06 10.45 19.42
CA THR A 37 2.66 10.09 19.62
C THR A 37 1.99 9.73 18.29
N LEU A 38 1.35 8.56 18.26
CA LEU A 38 0.59 8.04 17.13
C LEU A 38 -0.91 8.32 17.24
N GLY A 39 -1.43 8.37 18.48
CA GLY A 39 -2.83 8.63 18.78
C GLY A 39 -3.11 8.63 20.28
N GLY A 40 -4.33 8.98 20.66
CA GLY A 40 -4.76 8.97 22.06
C GLY A 40 -6.27 8.89 22.20
N ALA A 41 -6.74 8.47 23.37
CA ALA A 41 -8.15 8.38 23.70
C ALA A 41 -8.37 8.51 25.21
N SER A 42 -9.45 9.20 25.58
CA SER A 42 -9.97 9.19 26.94
C SER A 42 -10.76 7.91 27.16
N TRP A 43 -10.45 7.18 28.23
CA TRP A 43 -11.02 5.88 28.54
C TRP A 43 -11.76 5.93 29.86
N VAL A 44 -13.09 5.95 29.77
CA VAL A 44 -13.98 6.00 30.93
C VAL A 44 -14.82 4.73 30.96
N ARG A 45 -14.84 4.06 32.11
CA ARG A 45 -15.78 2.98 32.39
C ARG A 45 -16.53 3.29 33.67
N LYS A 46 -17.85 3.32 33.57
CA LYS A 46 -18.78 3.40 34.71
C LYS A 46 -19.29 2.00 35.06
N PRO A 47 -19.85 1.77 36.26
CA PRO A 47 -20.24 0.42 36.71
C PRO A 47 -21.36 -0.21 35.86
N ASP A 48 -22.16 0.62 35.18
CA ASP A 48 -23.23 0.24 34.27
C ASP A 48 -22.75 -0.04 32.82
N ALA A 49 -21.48 0.24 32.51
CA ALA A 49 -20.94 0.09 31.17
C ALA A 49 -20.72 -1.40 30.81
N ARG A 50 -21.30 -1.80 29.67
CA ARG A 50 -21.24 -3.18 29.16
C ARG A 50 -19.86 -3.64 28.69
N SER A 51 -18.95 -2.72 28.34
CA SER A 51 -17.61 -3.07 27.86
C SER A 51 -16.53 -2.25 28.55
N GLY A 52 -15.45 -2.92 28.95
CA GLY A 52 -14.20 -2.31 29.36
C GLY A 52 -13.20 -2.34 28.21
N ARG A 53 -13.59 -1.95 27.00
CA ARG A 53 -12.71 -1.96 25.82
C ARG A 53 -12.15 -0.56 25.57
N LEU A 54 -10.84 -0.44 25.46
CA LEU A 54 -10.15 0.73 24.93
C LEU A 54 -10.07 0.63 23.41
N SER A 55 -10.24 1.75 22.73
CA SER A 55 -10.03 1.85 21.28
C SER A 55 -9.33 3.16 20.97
N VAL A 56 -8.03 3.09 20.64
CA VAL A 56 -7.21 4.24 20.27
C VAL A 56 -7.07 4.29 18.75
N PRO A 57 -7.64 5.31 18.07
CA PRO A 57 -7.38 5.54 16.66
C PRO A 57 -5.94 6.02 16.45
N LEU A 58 -5.28 5.55 15.40
CA LEU A 58 -3.92 5.94 15.01
C LEU A 58 -3.99 6.74 13.69
N PRO A 59 -4.23 8.06 13.75
CA PRO A 59 -4.24 8.91 12.55
C PRO A 59 -2.87 9.00 11.86
N VAL A 60 -1.80 8.71 12.60
CA VAL A 60 -0.43 8.72 12.09
C VAL A 60 0.04 7.29 11.86
N THR A 61 0.55 6.99 10.67
CA THR A 61 1.11 5.67 10.37
C THR A 61 2.42 5.45 11.14
N PRO A 62 2.55 4.31 11.86
CA PRO A 62 3.80 3.95 12.53
C PRO A 62 4.97 3.85 11.55
N GLN A 63 6.14 4.31 11.99
CA GLN A 63 7.41 4.17 11.31
C GLN A 63 8.18 2.95 11.79
N THR A 64 7.99 2.55 13.05
CA THR A 64 8.64 1.38 13.66
C THR A 64 7.71 0.17 13.73
N ASP A 65 8.25 -0.96 14.17
CA ASP A 65 7.52 -2.20 14.45
C ASP A 65 7.04 -2.30 15.91
N THR A 66 7.51 -1.39 16.77
CA THR A 66 7.19 -1.36 18.20
C THR A 66 6.23 -0.23 18.52
N LEU A 67 5.12 -0.57 19.18
CA LEU A 67 4.11 0.38 19.69
C LEU A 67 4.11 0.35 21.21
N LEU A 68 4.08 1.52 21.83
CA LEU A 68 3.99 1.68 23.28
C LEU A 68 2.61 2.22 23.63
N LEU A 69 1.87 1.51 24.48
CA LEU A 69 0.63 2.02 25.07
C LEU A 69 0.95 2.60 26.45
N GLU A 70 0.81 3.91 26.58
CA GLU A 70 0.93 4.64 27.84
C GLU A 70 -0.47 4.93 28.38
N ILE A 71 -0.68 4.65 29.66
CA ILE A 71 -1.92 4.97 30.37
C ILE A 71 -1.56 5.84 31.56
N ASP A 72 -2.10 7.04 31.60
CA ASP A 72 -1.97 7.94 32.75
C ASP A 72 -2.90 7.47 33.86
N ASN A 73 -2.33 6.84 34.88
CA ASN A 73 -3.06 6.35 36.04
C ASN A 73 -3.31 7.41 37.11
N GLY A 74 -2.58 8.52 37.10
CA GLY A 74 -2.48 9.42 38.25
C GLY A 74 -2.17 8.64 39.53
N ASP A 75 -2.93 8.92 40.60
CA ASP A 75 -2.79 8.27 41.90
C ASP A 75 -3.54 6.93 42.05
N ASN A 76 -4.11 6.42 40.95
CA ASN A 76 -4.88 5.20 40.99
C ASN A 76 -4.02 3.98 40.64
N PRO A 77 -4.42 2.76 41.04
CA PRO A 77 -3.75 1.55 40.62
C PRO A 77 -3.77 1.38 39.08
N ALA A 78 -2.76 0.66 38.59
CA ALA A 78 -2.68 0.23 37.21
C ALA A 78 -3.89 -0.64 36.83
N LEU A 79 -4.31 -0.55 35.56
CA LEU A 79 -5.37 -1.39 35.02
C LEU A 79 -4.80 -2.72 34.55
N ASP A 80 -5.50 -3.82 34.85
CA ASP A 80 -5.22 -5.12 34.24
C ASP A 80 -5.72 -5.12 32.80
N LEU A 81 -4.79 -5.14 31.84
CA LEU A 81 -5.10 -5.09 30.41
C LEU A 81 -5.00 -6.49 29.79
N ASP A 82 -5.99 -6.84 28.95
CA ASP A 82 -6.00 -8.07 28.16
C ASP A 82 -6.43 -7.81 26.70
N LYS A 83 -6.35 -8.87 25.87
CA LYS A 83 -6.85 -8.90 24.48
C LYS A 83 -6.39 -7.73 23.59
N PHE A 84 -5.08 -7.50 23.53
CA PHE A 84 -4.50 -6.53 22.60
C PHE A 84 -4.76 -6.93 21.14
N GLN A 85 -5.29 -6.00 20.37
CA GLN A 85 -5.61 -6.15 18.96
C GLN A 85 -5.24 -4.89 18.20
N VAL A 86 -4.73 -5.07 16.98
CA VAL A 86 -4.46 -3.98 16.04
C VAL A 86 -5.40 -4.13 14.84
N SER A 87 -5.91 -3.01 14.34
CA SER A 87 -6.69 -2.98 13.10
C SER A 87 -5.86 -2.36 11.99
N LEU A 88 -5.91 -3.00 10.83
CA LEU A 88 -5.30 -2.55 9.60
C LEU A 88 -6.36 -2.50 8.50
N PRO A 89 -6.30 -1.53 7.57
CA PRO A 89 -7.19 -1.48 6.43
C PRO A 89 -6.86 -2.65 5.50
N VAL A 90 -7.87 -3.44 5.16
CA VAL A 90 -7.75 -4.52 4.18
C VAL A 90 -8.45 -4.09 2.91
N SER A 91 -7.69 -3.93 1.83
CA SER A 91 -8.25 -3.75 0.48
C SER A 91 -8.56 -5.13 -0.11
N ARG A 92 -9.81 -5.36 -0.51
CA ARG A 92 -10.20 -6.59 -1.22
C ARG A 92 -10.41 -6.27 -2.70
N LEU A 93 -9.80 -7.09 -3.56
CA LEU A 93 -10.05 -7.07 -4.99
C LEU A 93 -11.13 -8.12 -5.30
N LEU A 94 -12.17 -7.69 -6.01
CA LEU A 94 -13.24 -8.56 -6.50
C LEU A 94 -13.26 -8.45 -8.03
N PHE A 95 -13.18 -9.58 -8.71
CA PHE A 95 -13.17 -9.65 -10.16
C PHE A 95 -13.89 -10.91 -10.62
N LYS A 96 -14.34 -10.90 -11.88
CA LYS A 96 -14.86 -12.09 -12.55
C LYS A 96 -13.75 -12.65 -13.44
N ALA A 97 -13.51 -13.96 -13.34
CA ALA A 97 -12.54 -14.66 -14.16
C ALA A 97 -13.18 -15.84 -14.88
N PRO A 98 -12.80 -16.13 -16.14
CA PRO A 98 -13.13 -17.39 -16.78
C PRO A 98 -12.54 -18.58 -15.99
N PRO A 99 -13.21 -19.75 -15.98
CA PRO A 99 -12.65 -20.95 -15.37
C PRO A 99 -11.29 -21.30 -15.96
N GLY A 100 -10.29 -21.54 -15.11
CA GLY A 100 -8.93 -21.90 -15.53
C GLY A 100 -8.09 -20.76 -16.10
N ALA A 101 -8.57 -19.50 -16.06
CA ALA A 101 -7.77 -18.36 -16.47
C ALA A 101 -6.58 -18.15 -15.53
N THR A 102 -5.40 -17.95 -16.12
CA THR A 102 -4.23 -17.44 -15.38
C THR A 102 -4.37 -15.92 -15.27
N LEU A 103 -4.28 -15.40 -14.04
CA LEU A 103 -4.42 -13.97 -13.76
C LEU A 103 -3.14 -13.43 -13.15
N GLU A 104 -2.77 -12.24 -13.59
CA GLU A 104 -1.60 -11.53 -13.08
C GLU A 104 -2.06 -10.29 -12.32
N LEU A 105 -1.62 -10.15 -11.06
CA LEU A 105 -1.85 -8.96 -10.27
C LEU A 105 -0.65 -8.01 -10.44
N CYS A 106 -0.79 -7.02 -11.32
CA CYS A 106 0.21 -5.97 -11.50
C CYS A 106 0.00 -4.83 -10.48
N TYR A 107 1.03 -4.50 -9.70
CA TYR A 107 0.98 -3.40 -8.71
C TYR A 107 2.29 -2.59 -8.68
N GLY A 108 2.27 -1.43 -8.00
CA GLY A 108 3.46 -0.57 -7.83
C GLY A 108 3.64 0.52 -8.90
N ASN A 109 2.80 0.57 -9.93
CA ASN A 109 2.84 1.65 -10.92
C ASN A 109 2.03 2.87 -10.47
N ALA A 110 2.70 3.85 -9.84
CA ALA A 110 2.07 5.10 -9.38
C ALA A 110 1.52 5.99 -10.51
N ARG A 111 1.90 5.73 -11.77
CA ARG A 111 1.40 6.45 -12.96
C ARG A 111 0.23 5.73 -13.64
N ALA A 112 -0.19 4.56 -13.14
CA ALA A 112 -1.33 3.86 -13.71
C ALA A 112 -2.61 4.70 -13.51
N VAL A 113 -3.34 4.91 -14.61
CA VAL A 113 -4.64 5.58 -14.57
C VAL A 113 -5.70 4.56 -14.15
N ALA A 114 -6.64 4.98 -13.29
CA ALA A 114 -7.76 4.14 -12.91
C ALA A 114 -8.59 3.76 -14.16
N PRO A 115 -8.76 2.47 -14.46
CA PRO A 115 -9.58 2.06 -15.59
C PRO A 115 -11.05 2.39 -15.34
N SER A 116 -11.76 2.86 -16.37
CA SER A 116 -13.21 3.11 -16.31
C SER A 116 -13.93 1.88 -16.84
N TYR A 117 -14.57 1.13 -15.95
CA TYR A 117 -15.39 -0.03 -16.30
C TYR A 117 -16.85 0.23 -15.91
N ASP A 118 -17.78 -0.35 -16.67
CA ASP A 118 -19.22 -0.33 -16.36
C ASP A 118 -19.60 -1.33 -15.24
N LEU A 119 -18.69 -1.55 -14.27
CA LEU A 119 -18.90 -2.47 -13.15
C LEU A 119 -20.09 -2.05 -12.28
N GLY A 120 -20.45 -0.75 -12.28
CA GLY A 120 -21.63 -0.25 -11.59
C GLY A 120 -22.93 -0.93 -12.02
N LEU A 121 -23.01 -1.39 -13.28
CA LEU A 121 -24.20 -2.07 -13.82
C LEU A 121 -24.39 -3.48 -13.26
N VAL A 122 -23.31 -4.11 -12.80
CA VAL A 122 -23.29 -5.52 -12.36
C VAL A 122 -22.79 -5.70 -10.91
N ALA A 123 -22.52 -4.60 -10.20
CA ALA A 123 -21.96 -4.63 -8.86
C ALA A 123 -22.82 -5.43 -7.86
N PRO A 124 -24.16 -5.28 -7.79
CA PRO A 124 -24.99 -6.06 -6.87
C PRO A 124 -24.87 -7.57 -7.11
N GLN A 125 -24.90 -8.00 -8.38
CA GLN A 125 -24.79 -9.41 -8.75
C GLN A 125 -23.40 -9.96 -8.44
N MET A 126 -22.35 -9.18 -8.72
CA MET A 126 -20.97 -9.58 -8.45
C MET A 126 -20.68 -9.66 -6.94
N LEU A 127 -21.31 -8.79 -6.14
CA LEU A 127 -21.20 -8.80 -4.68
C LEU A 127 -21.98 -9.96 -4.03
N ALA A 128 -23.11 -10.37 -4.62
CA ALA A 128 -23.95 -11.46 -4.13
C ALA A 128 -23.53 -12.85 -4.63
N ALA A 129 -22.78 -12.93 -5.73
CA ALA A 129 -22.30 -14.19 -6.29
C ALA A 129 -21.43 -14.97 -5.30
N ALA A 130 -21.46 -16.30 -5.41
CA ALA A 130 -20.55 -17.18 -4.68
C ALA A 130 -19.10 -16.82 -5.03
N LYS A 131 -18.28 -16.61 -4.01
CA LYS A 131 -16.89 -16.14 -4.15
C LYS A 131 -15.96 -17.28 -3.84
N SER A 132 -14.93 -17.45 -4.67
CA SER A 132 -13.80 -18.31 -4.40
C SER A 132 -12.61 -17.45 -4.02
N ASP A 133 -11.87 -17.85 -2.98
CA ASP A 133 -10.63 -17.17 -2.64
C ASP A 133 -9.59 -17.39 -3.75
N ALA A 134 -8.93 -16.31 -4.14
CA ALA A 134 -7.81 -16.36 -5.05
C ALA A 134 -6.51 -16.45 -4.25
N THR A 135 -5.61 -17.34 -4.66
CA THR A 135 -4.29 -17.49 -4.03
C THR A 135 -3.27 -16.73 -4.86
N LEU A 136 -2.48 -15.87 -4.18
CA LEU A 136 -1.32 -15.23 -4.80
C LEU A 136 -0.15 -16.21 -4.82
N THR A 137 0.55 -16.27 -5.94
CA THR A 137 1.87 -16.91 -6.03
C THR A 137 2.95 -15.91 -5.64
N ASP A 138 4.21 -16.37 -5.57
CA ASP A 138 5.35 -15.50 -5.35
C ASP A 138 5.38 -14.36 -6.38
N ALA A 139 5.73 -13.17 -5.89
CA ALA A 139 5.80 -11.98 -6.73
C ALA A 139 7.02 -12.06 -7.65
N ASP A 140 6.80 -11.87 -8.95
CA ASP A 140 7.90 -11.64 -9.89
C ASP A 140 8.28 -10.15 -9.85
N PRO A 141 9.47 -9.77 -9.31
CA PRO A 141 9.91 -8.38 -9.28
C PRO A 141 10.24 -7.84 -10.67
N ALA A 142 10.46 -8.70 -11.66
CA ALA A 142 10.53 -8.31 -13.06
C ALA A 142 9.09 -8.14 -13.57
N GLY A 143 8.49 -6.98 -13.28
CA GLY A 143 7.20 -6.61 -13.86
C GLY A 143 7.22 -6.80 -15.39
N PRO A 144 6.05 -6.99 -16.04
CA PRO A 144 5.99 -7.28 -17.47
C PRO A 144 6.84 -6.25 -18.21
N ALA A 145 7.86 -6.71 -18.92
CA ALA A 145 8.82 -5.84 -19.58
C ALA A 145 8.03 -4.86 -20.44
N ALA A 146 8.03 -3.57 -20.05
CA ALA A 146 7.42 -2.49 -20.81
C ALA A 146 7.93 -2.65 -22.24
N GLY A 147 7.00 -2.92 -23.17
CA GLY A 147 7.29 -3.51 -24.47
C GLY A 147 8.60 -3.00 -25.04
N ARG A 148 9.64 -3.83 -24.96
CA ARG A 148 10.95 -3.51 -25.53
C ARG A 148 10.67 -3.17 -27.00
N PRO A 149 11.07 -1.99 -27.50
CA PRO A 149 10.92 -1.69 -28.92
C PRO A 149 11.54 -2.85 -29.68
N SER A 150 10.72 -3.53 -30.49
CA SER A 150 11.14 -4.77 -31.14
C SER A 150 12.42 -4.49 -31.93
N SER A 151 13.40 -5.38 -31.89
CA SER A 151 14.64 -5.22 -32.66
C SER A 151 14.38 -5.03 -34.15
N VAL A 152 13.20 -5.47 -34.63
CA VAL A 152 12.68 -5.26 -35.99
C VAL A 152 12.53 -3.76 -36.30
N PHE A 153 12.05 -2.94 -35.35
CA PHE A 153 11.94 -1.49 -35.54
C PHE A 153 13.30 -0.85 -35.82
N PHE A 154 14.34 -1.22 -35.04
CA PHE A 154 15.69 -0.72 -35.25
C PHE A 154 16.31 -1.22 -36.56
N GLY A 155 16.01 -2.46 -36.96
CA GLY A 155 16.43 -2.99 -38.26
C GLY A 155 15.85 -2.20 -39.43
N VAL A 156 14.54 -1.93 -39.40
CA VAL A 156 13.87 -1.12 -40.44
C VAL A 156 14.38 0.32 -40.42
N LEU A 157 14.56 0.91 -39.24
CA LEU A 157 15.10 2.27 -39.11
C LEU A 157 16.51 2.38 -39.69
N ALA A 158 17.40 1.44 -39.36
CA ALA A 158 18.76 1.41 -39.89
C ALA A 158 18.78 1.25 -41.42
N LEU A 159 17.90 0.41 -41.97
CA LEU A 159 17.74 0.25 -43.41
C LEU A 159 17.30 1.56 -44.08
N VAL A 160 16.27 2.22 -43.57
CA VAL A 160 15.76 3.49 -44.12
C VAL A 160 16.84 4.56 -44.09
N VAL A 161 17.58 4.68 -42.98
CA VAL A 161 18.70 5.63 -42.86
C VAL A 161 19.80 5.32 -43.88
N ALA A 162 20.17 4.04 -44.05
CA ALA A 162 21.18 3.65 -45.03
C ALA A 162 20.75 3.97 -46.48
N VAL A 163 19.48 3.72 -46.83
CA VAL A 163 18.94 4.11 -48.15
C VAL A 163 18.99 5.62 -48.32
N LEU A 164 18.58 6.39 -47.30
CA LEU A 164 18.58 7.85 -47.39
C LEU A 164 20.00 8.42 -47.56
N VAL A 165 20.98 7.89 -46.81
CA VAL A 165 22.39 8.25 -46.96
C VAL A 165 22.91 7.89 -48.35
N LEU A 166 22.55 6.73 -48.88
CA LEU A 166 22.96 6.30 -50.23
C LEU A 166 22.35 7.21 -51.31
N VAL A 167 21.09 7.63 -51.15
CA VAL A 167 20.44 8.61 -52.04
C VAL A 167 21.13 9.97 -51.95
N ILE A 168 21.46 10.45 -50.76
CA ILE A 168 22.18 11.72 -50.57
C ILE A 168 23.58 11.65 -51.18
N MET A 169 24.33 10.57 -50.95
CA MET A 169 25.65 10.35 -51.57
C MET A 169 25.56 10.32 -53.10
N ARG A 170 24.46 9.82 -53.65
CA ARG A 170 24.24 9.82 -55.11
C ARG A 170 23.86 11.19 -55.66
N LEU A 171 23.21 12.04 -54.86
CA LEU A 171 22.77 13.37 -55.25
C LEU A 171 23.84 14.45 -55.05
N LEU A 172 24.90 14.15 -54.29
CA LEU A 172 26.04 15.06 -54.16
C LEU A 172 26.85 15.07 -55.48
N PRO A 173 27.00 16.24 -56.14
CA PRO A 173 27.78 16.34 -57.37
C PRO A 173 29.24 15.99 -57.10
N LYS A 174 29.86 15.22 -58.00
CA LYS A 174 31.27 14.84 -57.93
C LYS A 174 32.14 16.12 -57.91
N PRO A 175 33.08 16.28 -56.97
CA PRO A 175 33.93 17.46 -56.94
C PRO A 175 34.67 17.58 -58.28
N ALA A 176 34.59 18.78 -58.88
CA ALA A 176 35.29 19.11 -60.10
C ALA A 176 36.79 18.92 -59.87
N ASN A 177 37.41 18.10 -60.70
CA ASN A 177 38.83 17.81 -60.67
C ASN A 177 39.60 19.11 -60.99
N PRO A 178 40.50 19.62 -60.12
CA PRO A 178 41.41 20.67 -60.53
C PRO A 178 42.43 20.04 -61.49
N GLY A 179 42.54 20.62 -62.69
CA GLY A 179 43.52 20.23 -63.70
C GLY A 179 44.95 20.56 -63.31
#